data_AF-A0A7L0DW09-F1
#
_entry.id   AF-A0A7L0DW09-F1
#
_cell.length_a   1.000
_cell.length_b   1.000
_cell.length_c   1.000
_cell.angle_alpha   90.00
_cell.angle_beta   90.00
_cell.angle_gamma   90.00
#
_symmetry.space_group_name_H-M   'P 1'
#
loop_
_entity.id
_entity.type
_entity.pdbx_description
1 polymer ?
#
loop_
_entity_poly.entity_id
_entity_poly.type
_entity_poly.pdbx_seq_one_letter_code
_entity_poly.pdbx_strand_id
1 'polypeptide(L)'
;VAWGCYFEYLSSWNKYAADENVMTVTYEELKENPVLGVKNIAAFFGFSVTEEELQSVVERSSFQSMQKNSQKTHGAFGNVLFRKGGVSDWKNLFTEDQNEKMDKVFQEHLGGTKVGKKLKYEVYCKA
;
A
#
# COMPACT_ATOMS: atom_id res chain seq x y z
N VAL A 1 0.10 -2.09 -21.63
CA VAL A 1 -0.63 -2.07 -20.35
C VAL A 1 -1.02 -0.63 -20.06
N ALA A 2 -2.25 -0.36 -19.60
CA ALA A 2 -2.63 0.99 -19.20
C ALA A 2 -1.68 1.47 -18.07
N TRP A 3 -1.17 2.71 -18.17
CA TRP A 3 -0.32 3.37 -17.17
C TRP A 3 1.17 2.96 -17.06
N GLY A 4 1.67 2.07 -17.92
CA GLY A 4 3.11 1.80 -18.06
C GLY A 4 3.70 0.76 -17.08
N CYS A 5 5.02 0.81 -16.86
CA CYS A 5 5.75 -0.13 -16.01
C CYS A 5 5.73 0.30 -14.53
N TYR A 6 5.34 -0.61 -13.65
CA TYR A 6 5.26 -0.38 -12.21
C TYR A 6 6.61 -0.01 -11.58
N PHE A 7 7.68 -0.71 -11.95
CA PHE A 7 9.02 -0.48 -11.40
C PHE A 7 9.62 0.85 -11.86
N GLU A 8 9.41 1.23 -13.13
CA GLU A 8 9.81 2.53 -13.65
C GLU A 8 9.06 3.66 -12.93
N TYR A 9 7.75 3.50 -12.73
CA TYR A 9 6.94 4.43 -11.95
C TYR A 9 7.52 4.64 -10.55
N LEU A 10 7.73 3.56 -9.78
CA LEU A 10 8.29 3.66 -8.44
C LEU A 10 9.71 4.28 -8.41
N SER A 11 10.54 3.92 -9.39
CA SER A 11 11.88 4.47 -9.53
C SER A 11 11.85 5.98 -9.79
N SER A 12 10.90 6.44 -10.61
CA SER A 12 10.71 7.86 -10.91
C SER A 12 10.32 8.69 -9.68
N TRP A 13 9.62 8.07 -8.71
CA TRP A 13 9.25 8.70 -7.45
C TRP A 13 10.36 8.72 -6.41
N ASN A 14 11.42 7.91 -6.58
CA ASN A 14 12.51 7.85 -5.61
C ASN A 14 13.22 9.19 -5.38
N LYS A 15 13.22 10.09 -6.38
CA LYS A 15 13.77 11.45 -6.25
C LYS A 15 13.00 12.32 -5.24
N TYR A 16 11.72 12.04 -5.02
CA TYR A 16 10.87 12.77 -4.08
C TYR A 16 10.82 12.12 -2.70
N ALA A 17 11.40 10.93 -2.52
CA ALA A 17 11.34 10.21 -1.25
C ALA A 17 12.09 10.91 -0.08
N ALA A 18 12.78 12.01 -0.36
CA ALA A 18 13.46 12.86 0.60
C ALA A 18 12.83 14.25 0.75
N ASP A 19 11.80 14.55 -0.05
CA ASP A 19 11.12 15.85 -0.02
C ASP A 19 10.20 15.89 1.21
N GLU A 20 10.36 16.92 2.03
CA GLU A 20 9.57 17.12 3.25
C GLU A 20 8.08 17.33 2.94
N ASN A 21 7.73 17.73 1.72
CA ASN A 21 6.35 17.90 1.25
C ASN A 21 5.79 16.64 0.58
N VAL A 22 6.50 15.52 0.61
CA VAL A 22 6.05 14.25 0.02
C VAL A 22 6.12 13.12 1.05
N MET A 23 4.96 12.70 1.55
CA MET A 23 4.85 11.53 2.41
C MET A 23 4.71 10.25 1.59
N THR A 24 5.68 9.34 1.70
CA THR A 24 5.54 7.99 1.15
C THR A 24 4.82 7.09 2.14
N VAL A 25 3.75 6.44 1.69
CA VAL A 25 2.97 5.48 2.47
C VAL A 25 2.87 4.17 1.71
N THR A 26 2.99 3.03 2.40
CA THR A 26 2.76 1.72 1.79
C THR A 26 1.45 1.11 2.27
N TYR A 27 0.87 0.26 1.44
CA TYR A 27 -0.37 -0.44 1.78
C TYR A 27 -0.18 -1.36 2.99
N GLU A 28 0.98 -2.03 3.06
CA GLU A 28 1.33 -2.98 4.10
C GLU A 28 1.44 -2.30 5.47
N GLU A 29 2.06 -1.12 5.55
CA GLU A 29 2.15 -0.34 6.78
C GLU A 29 0.77 0.08 7.31
N LEU A 30 -0.10 0.55 6.41
CA LEU A 30 -1.48 0.91 6.75
C LEU A 30 -2.30 -0.30 7.20
N LYS A 31 -2.01 -1.48 6.64
CA LYS A 31 -2.70 -2.72 7.02
C LYS A 31 -2.21 -3.27 8.35
N GLU A 32 -0.91 -3.19 8.63
CA GLU A 32 -0.30 -3.67 9.85
C GLU A 32 -0.69 -2.83 11.07
N ASN A 33 -0.67 -1.49 10.93
CA ASN A 33 -1.08 -0.59 12.00
C ASN A 33 -1.86 0.61 11.45
N PRO A 34 -3.18 0.47 11.23
CA PRO A 34 -3.99 1.53 10.65
C PRO A 34 -4.08 2.78 11.55
N VAL A 35 -4.05 2.59 12.88
CA VAL A 35 -4.08 3.70 13.86
C VAL A 35 -2.83 4.57 13.70
N LEU A 36 -1.65 3.95 13.65
CA LEU A 36 -0.40 4.66 13.44
C LEU A 36 -0.34 5.29 12.04
N GLY A 37 -0.83 4.59 11.03
CA GLY A 37 -0.95 5.11 9.66
C GLY A 37 -1.75 6.41 9.59
N VAL A 38 -2.95 6.41 10.16
CA VAL A 38 -3.82 7.60 10.20
C VAL A 38 -3.18 8.72 11.04
N LYS A 39 -2.57 8.40 12.19
CA LYS A 39 -1.83 9.37 13.02
C LYS A 39 -0.70 10.06 12.23
N ASN A 40 0.09 9.28 11.49
CA ASN A 40 1.19 9.83 10.69
C ASN A 40 0.70 10.70 9.53
N ILE A 41 -0.37 10.28 8.85
CA ILE A 41 -0.99 11.08 7.77
C ILE A 41 -1.56 12.38 8.33
N ALA A 42 -2.26 12.34 9.46
CA ALA A 42 -2.79 13.53 10.11
C ALA A 42 -1.67 14.51 10.50
N ALA A 43 -0.59 14.00 11.11
CA ALA A 43 0.57 14.81 11.48
C ALA A 43 1.24 15.46 10.25
N PHE A 44 1.37 14.74 9.14
CA PHE A 44 1.93 15.27 7.90
C PHE A 44 1.12 16.47 7.34
N PHE A 45 -0.20 16.42 7.44
CA PHE A 45 -1.07 17.53 7.06
C PHE A 45 -1.26 18.60 8.16
N GLY A 46 -0.64 18.43 9.34
CA GLY A 46 -0.76 19.35 10.46
C GLY A 46 -2.12 19.28 11.18
N PHE A 47 -2.87 18.19 11.03
CA PHE A 47 -4.15 18.01 11.70
C PHE A 47 -3.96 17.52 13.15
N SER A 48 -4.70 18.14 14.07
CA SER A 48 -4.89 17.61 15.42
C SER A 48 -6.11 16.69 15.42
N VAL A 49 -5.92 15.43 15.84
CA VAL A 49 -6.98 14.41 15.88
C VAL A 49 -7.14 13.88 17.29
N THR A 50 -8.38 13.83 17.76
CA THR A 50 -8.76 13.15 19.00
C THR A 50 -8.74 11.64 18.81
N GLU A 51 -8.71 10.89 19.92
CA GLU A 51 -8.73 9.42 19.86
C GLU A 51 -10.07 8.90 19.29
N GLU A 52 -11.17 9.61 19.53
CA GLU A 52 -12.49 9.28 18.99
C GLU A 52 -12.55 9.45 17.47
N GLU A 53 -12.04 10.57 16.94
CA GLU A 53 -11.95 10.80 15.50
C GLU A 53 -11.02 9.79 14.83
N LEU A 54 -9.88 9.50 15.45
CA LEU A 54 -8.92 8.50 14.97
C LEU A 54 -9.58 7.13 14.84
N GLN A 55 -10.24 6.67 15.90
CA GLN A 55 -10.92 5.38 15.90
C GLN A 55 -12.05 5.34 14.87
N SER A 56 -12.81 6.43 14.73
CA SER A 56 -13.86 6.56 13.72
C SER A 56 -13.31 6.44 12.30
N VAL A 57 -12.19 7.13 12.00
CA VAL A 57 -11.54 7.04 10.68
C VAL A 57 -11.09 5.60 10.42
N VAL A 58 -10.37 4.97 11.35
CA VAL A 58 -9.86 3.60 11.21
C VAL A 58 -11.00 2.60 10.97
N GLU A 59 -12.09 2.70 11.72
CA GLU A 59 -13.25 1.82 11.57
C GLU A 59 -13.93 2.00 10.21
N ARG A 60 -14.15 3.25 9.79
CA ARG A 60 -14.81 3.60 8.53
C ARG A 60 -13.96 3.24 7.32
N SER A 61 -12.63 3.37 7.42
CA SER A 61 -11.68 2.98 6.36
C SER A 61 -11.30 1.51 6.41
N SER A 62 -11.83 0.72 7.35
CA SER A 62 -11.56 -0.71 7.40
C SER A 62 -12.10 -1.40 6.14
N PHE A 63 -11.42 -2.47 5.72
CA PHE A 63 -11.84 -3.21 4.52
C PHE A 63 -13.28 -3.72 4.62
N GLN A 64 -13.70 -4.22 5.80
CA GLN A 64 -15.05 -4.71 6.03
C GLN A 64 -16.10 -3.59 5.87
N SER A 65 -15.86 -2.44 6.49
CA SER A 65 -16.74 -1.26 6.38
C SER A 65 -16.85 -0.78 4.93
N MET A 66 -15.72 -0.65 4.23
CA MET A 66 -15.68 -0.22 2.84
C MET A 66 -16.32 -1.24 1.90
N GLN A 67 -16.06 -2.54 2.09
CA GLN A 67 -16.65 -3.62 1.29
C GLN A 67 -18.18 -3.66 1.47
N LYS A 68 -18.68 -3.53 2.71
CA LYS A 68 -20.13 -3.43 2.99
C LYS A 68 -20.77 -2.22 2.29
N ASN A 69 -20.03 -1.13 2.15
CA ASN A 69 -20.49 0.09 1.46
C ASN A 69 -20.18 0.10 -0.05
N SER A 70 -19.53 -0.93 -0.58
CA SER A 70 -19.02 -0.94 -1.96
C SER A 70 -20.12 -0.88 -3.00
N GLN A 71 -21.25 -1.56 -2.78
CA GLN A 71 -22.40 -1.52 -3.68
C GLN A 71 -22.99 -0.12 -3.81
N LYS A 72 -23.01 0.65 -2.71
CA LYS A 72 -23.53 2.03 -2.72
C LYS A 72 -22.59 3.00 -3.44
N THR A 73 -21.29 2.77 -3.34
CA THR A 73 -20.25 3.68 -3.86
C THR A 73 -19.81 3.35 -5.28
N HIS A 74 -19.85 2.07 -5.67
CA HIS A 74 -19.31 1.56 -6.93
C HIS A 74 -20.32 0.70 -7.71
N GLY A 75 -21.58 0.63 -7.26
CA GLY A 75 -22.63 -0.15 -7.93
C GLY A 75 -22.31 -1.64 -8.00
N ALA A 76 -22.67 -2.27 -9.11
CA ALA A 76 -22.43 -3.70 -9.35
C ALA A 76 -20.94 -4.08 -9.33
N PHE A 77 -20.03 -3.13 -9.57
CA PHE A 77 -18.59 -3.38 -9.55
C PHE A 77 -17.99 -3.45 -8.14
N GLY A 78 -18.75 -3.11 -7.09
CA GLY A 78 -18.25 -3.15 -5.71
C GLY A 78 -17.64 -4.52 -5.33
N ASN A 79 -18.31 -5.61 -5.69
CA ASN A 79 -17.84 -6.97 -5.38
C ASN A 79 -16.58 -7.37 -6.18
N VAL A 80 -16.32 -6.73 -7.32
CA VAL A 80 -15.13 -6.98 -8.15
C VAL A 80 -13.93 -6.19 -7.62
N LEU A 81 -14.17 -4.95 -7.18
CA LEU A 81 -13.13 -4.05 -6.66
C LEU A 81 -12.66 -4.46 -5.26
N PHE A 82 -13.57 -4.87 -4.37
CA PHE A 82 -13.26 -5.23 -2.99
C PHE A 82 -13.13 -6.74 -2.80
N ARG A 83 -11.99 -7.30 -3.28
CA ARG A 83 -11.77 -8.75 -3.37
C ARG A 83 -11.35 -9.44 -2.06
N LYS A 84 -10.14 -9.19 -1.56
CA LYS A 84 -9.58 -9.82 -0.33
C LYS A 84 -9.08 -8.82 0.71
N GLY A 85 -8.54 -7.68 0.28
CA GLY A 85 -8.06 -6.64 1.20
C GLY A 85 -6.94 -7.08 2.15
N GLY A 86 -6.16 -8.10 1.78
CA GLY A 86 -5.06 -8.64 2.58
C GLY A 86 -3.70 -8.44 1.90
N VAL A 87 -2.63 -8.63 2.67
CA VAL A 87 -1.24 -8.68 2.18
C VAL A 87 -0.89 -10.12 1.84
N SER A 88 0.09 -10.34 0.95
CA SER A 88 0.64 -11.66 0.61
C SER A 88 -0.22 -12.59 -0.24
N ASP A 89 -1.30 -12.11 -0.88
CA ASP A 89 -2.12 -12.97 -1.75
C ASP A 89 -1.37 -13.48 -2.99
N TRP A 90 -0.26 -12.83 -3.36
CA TRP A 90 0.64 -13.27 -4.41
C TRP A 90 1.18 -14.70 -4.17
N LYS A 91 1.31 -15.12 -2.90
CA LYS A 91 1.77 -16.48 -2.53
C LYS A 91 0.84 -17.59 -3.04
N ASN A 92 -0.43 -17.27 -3.30
CA ASN A 92 -1.41 -18.21 -3.83
C ASN A 92 -1.42 -18.26 -5.37
N LEU A 93 -0.65 -17.39 -6.03
CA LEU A 93 -0.72 -17.16 -7.48
C LEU A 93 0.60 -17.44 -8.19
N PHE A 94 1.73 -17.14 -7.54
CA PHE A 94 3.05 -17.23 -8.14
C PHE A 94 3.66 -18.61 -7.94
N THR A 95 4.29 -19.15 -8.98
CA THR A 95 5.21 -20.28 -8.86
C THR A 95 6.58 -19.83 -8.32
N GLU A 96 7.40 -20.77 -7.88
CA GLU A 96 8.78 -20.48 -7.42
C GLU A 96 9.60 -19.75 -8.49
N ASP A 97 9.61 -20.26 -9.73
CA ASP A 97 10.28 -19.60 -10.87
C ASP A 97 9.80 -18.16 -11.13
N GLN A 98 8.52 -17.87 -10.89
CA GLN A 98 7.96 -16.53 -11.05
C GLN A 98 8.38 -15.61 -9.91
N ASN A 99 8.45 -16.13 -8.68
CA ASN A 99 8.96 -15.39 -7.53
C ASN A 99 10.44 -15.01 -7.72
N GLU A 100 11.28 -15.94 -8.17
CA GLU A 100 12.69 -15.63 -8.44
C GLU A 100 12.87 -14.54 -9.50
N LYS A 101 12.02 -14.53 -10.54
CA LYS A 101 12.02 -13.48 -11.56
C LYS A 101 11.60 -12.14 -10.98
N MET A 102 10.58 -12.11 -10.13
CA MET A 102 10.14 -10.89 -9.44
C MET A 102 11.22 -10.34 -8.52
N ASP A 103 11.90 -11.19 -7.75
CA ASP A 103 12.99 -10.81 -6.86
C ASP A 103 14.11 -10.12 -7.64
N LYS A 104 14.52 -10.70 -8.78
CA LYS A 104 15.55 -10.11 -9.66
C LYS A 104 15.13 -8.73 -10.18
N VAL A 105 13.91 -8.63 -10.74
CA VAL A 105 13.41 -7.36 -11.28
C VAL A 105 13.29 -6.28 -10.19
N PHE A 106 12.84 -6.65 -8.99
CA PHE A 106 12.78 -5.73 -7.87
C PHE A 106 14.17 -5.20 -7.49
N GLN A 107 15.17 -6.08 -7.36
CA GLN A 107 16.53 -5.66 -7.01
C GLN A 107 17.17 -4.80 -8.10
N GLU A 108 16.97 -5.13 -9.37
CA GLU A 108 17.50 -4.36 -10.50
C GLU A 108 16.96 -2.93 -10.55
N HIS A 109 15.68 -2.72 -10.24
CA HIS A 109 15.04 -1.41 -10.38
C HIS A 109 15.02 -0.60 -9.07
N LEU A 110 14.79 -1.26 -7.94
CA LEU A 110 14.51 -0.60 -6.66
C LEU A 110 15.52 -0.96 -5.57
N GLY A 111 16.44 -1.89 -5.82
CA GLY A 111 17.52 -2.26 -4.90
C GLY A 111 18.31 -1.02 -4.46
N GLY A 112 18.49 -0.86 -3.15
CA GLY A 112 19.24 0.25 -2.56
C GLY A 112 18.55 1.63 -2.59
N THR A 113 17.41 1.77 -3.27
CA THR A 113 16.66 3.03 -3.33
C THR A 113 15.90 3.32 -2.03
N LYS A 114 15.51 4.58 -1.78
CA LYS A 114 14.71 4.95 -0.61
C LYS A 114 13.30 4.36 -0.69
N VAL A 115 12.70 4.39 -1.87
CA VAL A 115 11.38 3.77 -2.13
C VAL A 115 11.46 2.25 -1.96
N GLY A 116 12.50 1.60 -2.49
CA GLY A 116 12.72 0.15 -2.30
C GLY A 116 12.83 -0.25 -0.83
N LYS A 117 13.58 0.53 -0.02
CA LYS A 117 13.64 0.34 1.44
C LYS A 117 12.28 0.51 2.11
N LYS A 118 11.51 1.51 1.68
CA LYS A 118 10.18 1.81 2.22
C LYS A 118 9.17 0.68 1.98
N LEU A 119 9.28 -0.03 0.85
CA LEU A 119 8.41 -1.17 0.52
C LEU A 119 8.63 -2.41 1.41
N LYS A 120 9.76 -2.49 2.14
CA LYS A 120 10.11 -3.65 3.00
C LYS A 120 9.92 -4.99 2.27
N TYR A 121 10.42 -5.08 1.04
CA TYR A 121 10.21 -6.24 0.15
C TYR A 121 10.55 -7.59 0.81
N GLU A 122 11.66 -7.64 1.55
CA GLU A 122 12.11 -8.84 2.27
C GLU A 122 11.11 -9.32 3.35
N VAL A 123 10.22 -8.44 3.82
CA VAL A 123 9.20 -8.77 4.85
C VAL A 123 7.88 -9.21 4.22
N TYR A 124 7.42 -8.51 3.17
CA TYR A 124 6.06 -8.70 2.64
C TYR A 124 5.99 -9.43 1.30
N CYS A 125 7.09 -9.45 0.53
CA CYS A 125 7.08 -9.85 -0.88
C CYS A 125 8.06 -10.97 -1.21
N LYS A 126 8.98 -11.31 -0.31
CA LYS A 126 9.89 -12.44 -0.50
C LYS A 126 9.26 -13.75 -0.04
N ALA A 127 9.45 -14.79 -0.83
CA ALA A 127 8.92 -16.14 -0.59
C ALA A 127 9.70 -16.87 0.52
#